data_AF-A0A2V2RNE2-F1
#
_entry.id   AF-A0A2V2RNE2-F1
#
_cell.length_a   1.000
_cell.length_b   1.000
_cell.length_c   1.000
_cell.angle_alpha   90.00
_cell.angle_beta   90.00
_cell.angle_gamma   90.00
#
_symmetry.space_group_name_H-M   'P 1'
#
loop_
_entity.id
_entity.type
_entity.pdbx_description
1 polymer ?
#
loop_
_entity_poly.entity_id
_entity_poly.type
_entity_poly.pdbx_seq_one_letter_code
_entity_poly.pdbx_strand_id
1 'polypeptide(L)'
;MNLVNICAVLFLLFFSSINVIQAAKVLSSEPNGKTVLQLEDDEIAIFGYGSLMLEEQLHEPHYNGPFIQAELDGFKRSWSVRYPNRRDIEIEDPEGELFKPKSITYLNIEPCTDCKVNGMIFISSADYLESYDDRESSYDRIKINDDLLNISVIGGNSYAYTAKPSHYYPTSETTSPKDTVILGYYVDIIEDALEAQGEEFATEYDNSSQPVPKQIVF
;
A
#
# COMPACT_ATOMS: atom_id res chain seq x y z
N MET A 1 -50.26 18.78 4.34
CA MET A 1 -49.38 17.80 4.99
C MET A 1 -48.54 17.17 3.89
N ASN A 2 -47.36 17.73 3.59
CA ASN A 2 -46.56 17.37 2.41
C ASN A 2 -45.39 16.48 2.80
N LEU A 3 -45.35 15.28 2.22
CA LEU A 3 -44.37 14.20 2.43
C LEU A 3 -42.94 14.50 1.92
N VAL A 4 -42.65 15.72 1.45
CA VAL A 4 -41.41 16.02 0.69
C VAL A 4 -40.21 16.36 1.60
N ASN A 5 -40.43 16.64 2.90
CA ASN A 5 -39.35 17.08 3.80
C ASN A 5 -38.68 15.98 4.63
N ILE A 6 -39.07 14.70 4.50
CA ILE A 6 -38.48 13.61 5.30
C ILE A 6 -37.25 12.99 4.61
N CYS A 7 -37.12 13.06 3.28
CA CYS A 7 -35.97 12.49 2.57
C CYS A 7 -34.67 13.32 2.68
N ALA A 8 -34.75 14.63 2.89
CA ALA A 8 -33.55 15.48 2.98
C ALA A 8 -32.83 15.38 4.34
N VAL A 9 -33.54 15.01 5.41
CA VAL A 9 -32.96 14.89 6.76
C VAL A 9 -32.28 13.53 6.96
N LEU A 10 -32.74 12.46 6.29
CA LEU A 10 -32.06 11.15 6.33
C LEU A 10 -30.75 11.13 5.53
N PHE A 11 -30.63 11.94 4.47
CA PHE A 11 -29.41 11.98 3.65
C PHE A 11 -28.27 12.74 4.34
N LEU A 12 -28.56 13.73 5.19
CA LEU A 12 -27.56 14.48 5.96
C LEU A 12 -27.04 13.72 7.19
N LEU A 13 -27.79 12.75 7.72
CA LEU A 13 -27.40 11.98 8.91
C LEU A 13 -26.47 10.79 8.60
N PHE A 14 -26.46 10.29 7.36
CA PHE A 14 -25.53 9.23 6.93
C PHE A 14 -24.14 9.78 6.56
N PHE A 15 -24.06 10.95 5.94
CA PHE A 15 -22.77 11.60 5.68
C PHE A 15 -22.12 12.18 6.95
N SER A 16 -22.92 12.56 7.95
CA SER A 16 -22.36 13.06 9.21
C SER A 16 -21.80 11.97 10.11
N SER A 17 -22.30 10.73 10.02
CA SER A 17 -21.85 9.63 10.89
C SER A 17 -20.57 8.96 10.39
N ILE A 18 -20.33 8.90 9.07
CA ILE A 18 -19.08 8.36 8.49
C ILE A 18 -17.88 9.24 8.87
N ASN A 19 -17.98 10.57 8.66
CA ASN A 19 -16.91 11.51 9.02
C ASN A 19 -16.61 11.54 10.53
N VAL A 20 -17.62 11.27 11.37
CA VAL A 20 -17.45 11.22 12.83
C VAL A 20 -16.74 9.92 13.26
N ILE A 21 -17.00 8.79 12.60
CA ILE A 21 -16.33 7.50 12.92
C ILE A 21 -14.85 7.56 12.50
N GLN A 22 -14.53 8.12 11.32
CA GLN A 22 -13.14 8.29 10.88
C GLN A 22 -12.35 9.22 11.82
N ALA A 23 -12.95 10.33 12.26
CA ALA A 23 -12.33 11.26 13.20
C ALA A 23 -12.17 10.67 14.62
N ALA A 24 -13.03 9.74 15.03
CA ALA A 24 -12.95 9.11 16.36
C ALA A 24 -11.80 8.10 16.48
N LYS A 25 -11.38 7.46 15.38
CA LYS A 25 -10.26 6.50 15.37
C LYS A 25 -8.88 7.15 15.32
N VAL A 26 -8.83 8.44 14.94
CA VAL A 26 -7.62 9.26 14.94
C VAL A 26 -7.63 10.14 16.18
N LEU A 27 -7.09 9.63 17.29
CA LEU A 27 -7.19 10.25 18.60
C LEU A 27 -6.06 11.25 18.85
N SER A 28 -6.10 12.41 18.20
CA SER A 28 -5.18 13.54 18.44
C SER A 28 -3.67 13.20 18.32
N SER A 29 -2.82 14.20 18.53
CA SER A 29 -1.38 14.01 18.60
C SER A 29 -0.92 13.66 20.02
N GLU A 30 -0.07 12.65 20.16
CA GLU A 30 0.67 12.38 21.40
C GLU A 30 1.58 13.57 21.77
N PRO A 31 2.05 13.67 23.02
CA PRO A 31 3.00 14.71 23.45
C PRO A 31 4.30 14.76 22.62
N ASN A 32 4.63 13.68 21.92
CA ASN A 32 5.78 13.55 21.02
C ASN A 32 5.47 13.97 19.55
N GLY A 33 4.23 14.35 19.25
CA GLY A 33 3.78 14.74 17.91
C GLY A 33 3.26 13.59 17.03
N LYS A 34 3.27 12.34 17.49
CA LYS A 34 2.73 11.19 16.72
C LYS A 34 1.21 11.22 16.68
N THR A 35 0.63 10.80 15.57
CA THR A 35 -0.81 10.57 15.46
C THR A 35 -1.18 9.24 16.10
N VAL A 36 -2.18 9.22 16.98
CA VAL A 36 -2.67 7.96 17.58
C VAL A 36 -3.70 7.31 16.68
N LEU A 37 -3.44 6.06 16.30
CA LEU A 37 -4.38 5.17 15.63
C LEU A 37 -4.90 4.15 16.65
N GLN A 38 -6.13 4.36 17.13
CA GLN A 38 -6.78 3.48 18.07
C GLN A 38 -7.55 2.39 17.33
N LEU A 39 -7.19 1.13 17.60
CA LEU A 39 -7.86 -0.05 17.07
C LEU A 39 -8.85 -0.60 18.11
N GLU A 40 -9.97 -1.13 17.62
CA GLU A 40 -10.86 -2.01 18.40
C GLU A 40 -10.33 -3.45 18.44
N ASP A 41 -10.90 -4.31 19.29
CA ASP A 41 -10.42 -5.69 19.53
C ASP A 41 -10.40 -6.57 18.26
N ASP A 42 -11.23 -6.28 17.27
CA ASP A 42 -11.37 -6.99 16.00
C ASP A 42 -10.70 -6.26 14.82
N GLU A 43 -9.83 -5.29 15.12
CA GLU A 43 -9.18 -4.45 14.12
C GLU A 43 -7.66 -4.64 14.06
N ILE A 44 -7.14 -4.40 12.87
CA ILE A 44 -5.72 -4.37 12.57
C ILE A 44 -5.42 -3.12 11.74
N ALA A 45 -4.16 -2.71 11.72
CA ALA A 45 -3.68 -1.70 10.79
C ALA A 45 -2.77 -2.33 9.72
N ILE A 46 -2.90 -1.88 8.48
CA ILE A 46 -2.05 -2.31 7.36
C ILE A 46 -1.31 -1.09 6.81
N PHE A 47 0.01 -1.21 6.66
CA PHE A 47 0.86 -0.22 6.00
C PHE A 47 1.13 -0.64 4.56
N GLY A 48 0.66 0.19 3.62
CA GLY A 48 0.87 0.08 2.19
C GLY A 48 1.98 1.01 1.69
N TYR A 49 2.90 0.48 0.89
CA TYR A 49 4.01 1.23 0.29
C TYR A 49 4.09 1.09 -1.24
N GLY A 50 3.09 0.47 -1.86
CA GLY A 50 2.96 0.28 -3.30
C GLY A 50 1.52 0.55 -3.73
N SER A 51 0.86 -0.40 -4.42
CA SER A 51 -0.55 -0.22 -4.84
C SER A 51 -1.52 0.16 -3.72
N LEU A 52 -1.28 -0.29 -2.49
CA LEU A 52 -2.10 0.04 -1.31
C LEU A 52 -1.95 1.50 -0.83
N MET A 53 -1.12 2.32 -1.48
CA MET A 53 -1.06 3.77 -1.26
C MET A 53 -2.19 4.53 -1.98
N LEU A 54 -2.92 3.86 -2.88
CA LEU A 54 -4.10 4.42 -3.53
C LEU A 54 -5.36 3.82 -2.90
N GLU A 55 -6.20 4.67 -2.30
CA GLU A 55 -7.41 4.23 -1.58
C GLU A 55 -8.36 3.41 -2.46
N GLU A 56 -8.44 3.71 -3.75
CA GLU A 56 -9.27 2.99 -4.73
C GLU A 56 -8.86 1.51 -4.91
N GLN A 57 -7.63 1.16 -4.52
CA GLN A 57 -7.13 -0.23 -4.52
C GLN A 57 -7.51 -1.01 -3.26
N LEU A 58 -8.17 -0.33 -2.30
CA LEU A 58 -8.79 -0.91 -1.13
C LEU A 58 -10.27 -1.17 -1.45
N HIS A 59 -10.63 -2.43 -1.67
CA HIS A 59 -12.02 -2.79 -1.93
C HIS A 59 -12.77 -3.08 -0.62
N GLU A 60 -13.99 -2.57 -0.52
CA GLU A 60 -14.94 -3.02 0.50
C GLU A 60 -15.15 -4.54 0.38
N PRO A 61 -15.27 -5.29 1.49
CA PRO A 61 -15.35 -4.81 2.88
C PRO A 61 -14.00 -4.66 3.61
N HIS A 62 -12.87 -4.71 2.90
CA HIS A 62 -11.54 -4.82 3.54
C HIS A 62 -11.06 -3.50 4.17
N TYR A 63 -11.72 -2.39 3.89
CA TYR A 63 -11.34 -1.08 4.38
C TYR A 63 -12.58 -0.20 4.53
N ASN A 64 -12.76 0.36 5.73
CA ASN A 64 -13.75 1.38 6.05
C ASN A 64 -13.25 2.15 7.28
N GLY A 65 -12.16 2.89 7.08
CA GLY A 65 -11.41 3.50 8.16
C GLY A 65 -10.69 4.78 7.73
N PRO A 66 -9.80 5.31 8.57
CA PRO A 66 -8.90 6.39 8.16
C PRO A 66 -7.82 5.85 7.21
N PHE A 67 -7.41 6.68 6.25
CA PHE A 67 -6.30 6.45 5.32
C PHE A 67 -5.28 7.57 5.52
N ILE A 68 -4.17 7.25 6.20
CA ILE A 68 -3.27 8.27 6.77
C ILE A 68 -1.85 8.06 6.25
N GLN A 69 -1.17 9.14 5.90
CA GLN A 69 0.25 9.10 5.58
C GLN A 69 1.07 8.64 6.80
N ALA A 70 1.93 7.67 6.60
CA ALA A 70 2.76 7.07 7.63
C ALA A 70 4.20 6.90 7.15
N GLU A 71 5.14 6.89 8.09
CA GLU A 71 6.55 6.62 7.86
C GLU A 71 6.97 5.37 8.62
N LEU A 72 7.68 4.47 7.95
CA LEU A 72 8.21 3.23 8.49
C LEU A 72 9.75 3.28 8.52
N ASP A 73 10.31 3.11 9.72
CA ASP A 73 11.75 3.15 9.99
C ASP A 73 12.46 1.85 9.65
N GLY A 74 13.73 1.95 9.25
CA GLY A 74 14.61 0.80 9.03
C GLY A 74 14.41 0.10 7.68
N PHE A 75 13.72 0.72 6.72
CA PHE A 75 13.45 0.13 5.41
C PHE A 75 13.80 1.06 4.25
N LYS A 76 14.06 0.45 3.09
CA LYS A 76 14.09 1.10 1.78
C LYS A 76 13.14 0.39 0.83
N ARG A 77 12.62 1.09 -0.17
CA ARG A 77 11.74 0.51 -1.17
C ARG A 77 12.54 0.05 -2.40
N SER A 78 12.20 -1.12 -2.95
CA SER A 78 12.92 -1.70 -4.09
C SER A 78 12.04 -2.48 -5.05
N TRP A 79 12.50 -2.66 -6.28
CA TRP A 79 11.85 -3.49 -7.30
C TRP A 79 12.45 -4.90 -7.27
N SER A 80 12.15 -5.65 -6.21
CA SER A 80 12.83 -6.94 -5.93
C SER A 80 11.91 -8.14 -5.76
N VAL A 81 10.59 -7.98 -5.84
CA VAL A 81 9.66 -9.12 -5.79
C VAL A 81 9.46 -9.65 -7.19
N ARG A 82 9.58 -10.98 -7.39
CA ARG A 82 9.20 -11.65 -8.64
C ARG A 82 8.09 -12.67 -8.39
N TYR A 83 6.94 -12.39 -8.98
CA TYR A 83 5.82 -13.33 -9.02
C TYR A 83 5.84 -14.11 -10.33
N PRO A 84 5.76 -15.46 -10.33
CA PRO A 84 5.71 -16.22 -11.57
C PRO A 84 4.54 -15.77 -12.46
N ASN A 85 4.76 -15.68 -13.78
CA ASN A 85 3.72 -15.31 -14.74
C ASN A 85 2.70 -16.46 -14.91
N ARG A 86 1.87 -16.70 -13.89
CA ARG A 86 0.87 -17.78 -13.86
C ARG A 86 -0.39 -17.47 -14.67
N ARG A 87 -0.53 -16.21 -15.12
CA ARG A 87 -1.66 -15.74 -15.91
C ARG A 87 -1.37 -15.75 -17.42
N ASP A 88 -0.22 -16.30 -17.83
CA ASP A 88 0.20 -16.38 -19.23
C ASP A 88 0.17 -15.02 -19.94
N ILE A 89 0.53 -13.94 -19.22
CA ILE A 89 0.53 -12.58 -19.77
C ILE A 89 1.55 -12.53 -20.91
N GLU A 90 1.08 -12.09 -22.08
CA GLU A 90 1.89 -11.77 -23.25
C GLU A 90 2.12 -10.27 -23.32
N ILE A 91 3.35 -9.91 -23.68
CA ILE A 91 3.80 -8.53 -23.80
C ILE A 91 4.27 -8.32 -25.23
N GLU A 92 3.88 -7.20 -25.82
CA GLU A 92 4.37 -6.74 -27.12
C GLU A 92 5.60 -5.85 -26.88
N ASP A 93 6.73 -6.17 -27.52
CA ASP A 93 7.91 -5.32 -27.48
C ASP A 93 7.78 -4.11 -28.43
N PRO A 94 8.70 -3.12 -28.39
CA PRO A 94 8.65 -1.95 -29.26
C PRO A 94 8.67 -2.26 -30.77
N GLU A 95 9.14 -3.46 -31.15
CA GLU A 95 9.18 -3.96 -32.52
C GLU A 95 7.88 -4.69 -32.93
N GLY A 96 6.96 -4.91 -32.00
CA GLY A 96 5.68 -5.59 -32.24
C GLY A 96 5.75 -7.11 -32.05
N GLU A 97 6.86 -7.66 -31.52
CA GLU A 97 6.97 -9.09 -31.23
C GLU A 97 6.36 -9.43 -29.87
N LEU A 98 5.52 -10.46 -29.84
CA LEU A 98 4.95 -10.97 -28.59
C LEU A 98 5.93 -11.90 -27.88
N PHE A 99 6.12 -11.67 -26.58
CA PHE A 99 6.85 -12.57 -25.69
C PHE A 99 6.14 -12.77 -24.36
N LYS A 100 6.51 -13.86 -23.66
CA LYS A 100 6.02 -14.16 -22.31
C LYS A 100 7.17 -14.03 -21.32
N PRO A 101 7.13 -13.06 -20.38
CA PRO A 101 8.10 -13.00 -19.31
C PRO A 101 7.89 -14.18 -18.35
N LYS A 102 8.97 -14.69 -17.74
CA LYS A 102 8.87 -15.78 -16.75
C LYS A 102 8.19 -15.31 -15.46
N SER A 103 8.39 -14.06 -15.08
CA SER A 103 7.80 -13.45 -13.89
C SER A 103 7.36 -12.00 -14.12
N ILE A 104 6.60 -11.49 -13.18
CA ILE A 104 6.25 -10.07 -13.05
C ILE A 104 6.96 -9.52 -11.82
N THR A 105 7.58 -8.35 -11.96
CA THR A 105 8.29 -7.64 -10.89
C THR A 105 7.36 -6.67 -10.17
N TYR A 106 7.39 -6.67 -8.84
CA TYR A 106 6.63 -5.76 -7.97
C TYR A 106 7.53 -5.08 -6.93
N LEU A 107 6.98 -4.06 -6.27
CA LEU A 107 7.64 -3.35 -5.19
C LEU A 107 7.82 -4.22 -3.94
N ASN A 108 8.87 -3.93 -3.19
CA ASN A 108 9.21 -4.52 -1.92
C ASN A 108 9.70 -3.43 -0.95
N ILE A 109 9.71 -3.74 0.35
CA ILE A 109 10.54 -3.06 1.35
C ILE A 109 11.62 -4.00 1.86
N GLU A 110 12.84 -3.50 1.98
CA GLU A 110 14.00 -4.25 2.45
C GLU A 110 14.62 -3.57 3.67
N PRO A 111 15.14 -4.33 4.64
CA PRO A 111 15.88 -3.77 5.77
C PRO A 111 17.03 -2.85 5.31
N CYS A 112 17.15 -1.71 5.95
CA CYS A 112 18.10 -0.65 5.59
C CYS A 112 18.40 0.19 6.83
N THR A 113 19.69 0.30 7.19
CA THR A 113 20.13 1.10 8.34
C THR A 113 20.01 2.58 8.05
N ASP A 114 19.42 3.34 8.97
CA ASP A 114 19.21 4.80 8.86
C ASP A 114 18.36 5.21 7.64
N CYS A 115 17.44 4.35 7.23
CA CYS A 115 16.53 4.57 6.10
C CYS A 115 15.08 4.58 6.60
N LYS A 116 14.22 5.31 5.92
CA LYS A 116 12.76 5.26 6.13
C LYS A 116 12.03 5.22 4.81
N VAL A 117 10.84 4.65 4.81
CA VAL A 117 9.90 4.71 3.68
C VAL A 117 8.61 5.38 4.13
N ASN A 118 8.08 6.30 3.32
CA ASN A 118 6.73 6.80 3.49
C ASN A 118 5.70 5.82 2.89
N GLY A 119 4.45 5.93 3.26
CA GLY A 119 3.37 5.06 2.79
C GLY A 119 2.03 5.48 3.37
N MET A 120 1.02 4.63 3.20
CA MET A 120 -0.31 4.85 3.77
C MET A 120 -0.62 3.76 4.79
N ILE A 121 -1.14 4.15 5.95
CA ILE A 121 -1.67 3.22 6.94
C ILE A 121 -3.19 3.34 7.01
N PHE A 122 -3.86 2.19 7.11
CA PHE A 122 -5.30 2.14 7.23
C PHE A 122 -5.76 1.00 8.15
N ILE A 123 -6.98 1.14 8.67
CA ILE A 123 -7.60 0.14 9.53
C ILE A 123 -8.38 -0.86 8.68
N SER A 124 -8.23 -2.14 9.01
CA SER A 124 -9.00 -3.25 8.45
C SER A 124 -9.52 -4.14 9.57
N SER A 125 -10.53 -4.97 9.29
CA SER A 125 -10.93 -6.03 10.21
C SER A 125 -9.88 -7.14 10.24
N ALA A 126 -9.61 -7.67 11.44
CA ALA A 126 -8.74 -8.82 11.65
C ALA A 126 -9.21 -10.06 10.88
N ASP A 127 -10.51 -10.17 10.59
CA ASP A 127 -11.09 -11.28 9.82
C ASP A 127 -10.59 -11.32 8.36
N TYR A 128 -10.14 -10.19 7.80
CA TYR A 128 -9.59 -10.12 6.44
C TYR A 128 -8.10 -10.38 6.37
N LEU A 129 -7.45 -10.61 7.51
CA LEU A 129 -6.00 -10.76 7.56
C LEU A 129 -5.49 -11.94 6.70
N GLU A 130 -6.18 -13.07 6.73
CA GLU A 130 -5.86 -14.22 5.87
C GLU A 130 -6.08 -13.89 4.38
N SER A 131 -7.11 -13.11 4.05
CA SER A 131 -7.33 -12.66 2.67
C SER A 131 -6.22 -11.74 2.17
N TYR A 132 -5.61 -10.92 3.03
CA TYR A 132 -4.42 -10.16 2.67
C TYR A 132 -3.22 -11.08 2.47
N ASP A 133 -3.01 -12.08 3.32
CA ASP A 133 -1.92 -13.06 3.14
C ASP A 133 -2.05 -13.80 1.79
N ASP A 134 -3.29 -14.13 1.37
CA ASP A 134 -3.57 -14.75 0.08
C ASP A 134 -3.30 -13.81 -1.09
N ARG A 135 -3.77 -12.55 -1.01
CA ARG A 135 -3.49 -11.50 -2.00
C ARG A 135 -1.98 -11.28 -2.14
N GLU A 136 -1.28 -11.19 -1.02
CA GLU A 136 0.15 -10.93 -0.91
C GLU A 136 0.97 -12.22 -0.85
N SER A 137 0.54 -13.27 -1.56
CA SER A 137 1.16 -14.61 -1.51
C SER A 137 2.69 -14.66 -1.75
N SER A 138 3.27 -13.64 -2.38
CA SER A 138 4.73 -13.49 -2.60
C SER A 138 5.50 -12.85 -1.44
N TYR A 139 4.79 -12.42 -0.40
CA TYR A 139 5.31 -11.64 0.71
C TYR A 139 5.06 -12.36 2.05
N ASP A 140 5.94 -12.09 3.00
CA ASP A 140 5.77 -12.40 4.42
C ASP A 140 5.20 -11.17 5.13
N ARG A 141 4.20 -11.42 5.98
CA ARG A 141 3.65 -10.39 6.87
C ARG A 141 4.59 -10.14 8.04
N ILE A 142 4.93 -8.88 8.28
CA ILE A 142 5.74 -8.42 9.41
C ILE A 142 4.93 -7.49 10.31
N LYS A 143 5.10 -7.61 11.63
CA LYS A 143 4.51 -6.69 12.61
C LYS A 143 5.41 -5.46 12.72
N ILE A 144 4.82 -4.26 12.70
CA ILE A 144 5.56 -2.98 12.58
C ILE A 144 5.16 -1.93 13.64
N ASN A 145 4.48 -2.32 14.72
CA ASN A 145 3.96 -1.37 15.72
C ASN A 145 5.01 -0.38 16.23
N ASP A 146 6.23 -0.86 16.48
CA ASP A 146 7.31 -0.08 17.08
C ASP A 146 8.16 0.66 16.02
N ASP A 147 7.97 0.35 14.74
CA ASP A 147 8.77 0.86 13.62
C ASP A 147 8.12 2.08 12.93
N LEU A 148 6.88 2.43 13.32
CA LEU A 148 6.16 3.59 12.78
C LEU A 148 6.67 4.90 13.43
N LEU A 149 7.14 5.84 12.61
CA LEU A 149 7.79 7.06 13.11
C LEU A 149 6.79 8.15 13.51
N ASN A 150 5.73 8.36 12.72
CA ASN A 150 4.75 9.43 12.93
C ASN A 150 3.38 8.93 13.41
N ILE A 151 3.20 7.61 13.56
CA ILE A 151 1.98 6.95 14.03
C ILE A 151 2.27 6.13 15.29
N SER A 152 1.38 6.17 16.26
CA SER A 152 1.32 5.23 17.40
C SER A 152 0.07 4.37 17.29
N VAL A 153 0.22 3.05 17.23
CA VAL A 153 -0.91 2.11 17.14
C VAL A 153 -1.22 1.51 18.51
N ILE A 154 -2.46 1.70 18.97
CA ILE A 154 -2.94 1.24 20.29
C ILE A 154 -4.12 0.29 20.11
N GLY A 155 -4.25 -0.72 20.97
CA GLY A 155 -5.38 -1.65 20.97
C GLY A 155 -5.24 -2.84 20.02
N GLY A 156 -4.21 -2.86 19.16
CA GLY A 156 -4.02 -3.97 18.22
C GLY A 156 -2.63 -3.97 17.56
N ASN A 157 -2.52 -4.71 16.45
CA ASN A 157 -1.26 -4.84 15.70
C ASN A 157 -1.33 -4.07 14.37
N SER A 158 -0.20 -3.53 13.96
CA SER A 158 0.03 -3.05 12.59
C SER A 158 0.95 -3.99 11.83
N TYR A 159 0.68 -4.14 10.53
CA TYR A 159 1.42 -5.03 9.66
C TYR A 159 1.86 -4.37 8.35
N ALA A 160 3.00 -4.80 7.84
CA ALA A 160 3.45 -4.58 6.47
C ALA A 160 3.78 -5.94 5.82
N TYR A 161 3.99 -5.95 4.50
CA TYR A 161 4.35 -7.14 3.73
C TYR A 161 5.74 -6.93 3.11
N THR A 162 6.66 -7.88 3.24
CA THR A 162 8.00 -7.84 2.62
C THR A 162 8.25 -9.14 1.85
N ALA A 163 9.10 -9.13 0.83
CA ALA A 163 9.28 -10.28 -0.05
C ALA A 163 9.64 -11.56 0.71
N LYS A 164 8.96 -12.66 0.39
CA LYS A 164 9.41 -14.00 0.78
C LYS A 164 10.80 -14.26 0.20
N PRO A 165 11.67 -15.01 0.89
CA PRO A 165 12.98 -15.38 0.34
C PRO A 165 12.91 -16.06 -1.03
N SER A 166 11.86 -16.85 -1.30
CA SER A 166 11.64 -17.52 -2.59
C SER A 166 11.21 -16.58 -3.73
N HIS A 167 10.79 -15.36 -3.39
CA HIS A 167 10.30 -14.32 -4.31
C HIS A 167 11.21 -13.09 -4.37
N TYR A 168 12.29 -13.06 -3.59
CA TYR A 168 13.27 -11.97 -3.58
C TYR A 168 14.34 -12.14 -4.66
N TYR A 169 14.36 -11.23 -5.63
CA TYR A 169 15.32 -11.17 -6.71
C TYR A 169 15.66 -9.71 -7.03
N PRO A 170 16.82 -9.19 -6.59
CA PRO A 170 17.24 -7.84 -6.89
C PRO A 170 17.19 -7.56 -8.38
N THR A 171 16.54 -6.47 -8.77
CA THR A 171 16.55 -6.01 -10.17
C THR A 171 17.75 -5.10 -10.40
N SER A 172 18.34 -5.22 -11.58
CA SER A 172 19.46 -4.39 -12.05
C SER A 172 19.22 -3.97 -13.51
N GLU A 173 20.05 -3.03 -13.99
CA GLU A 173 20.05 -2.58 -15.39
C GLU A 173 20.24 -3.72 -16.41
N THR A 174 20.85 -4.83 -15.99
CA THR A 174 21.10 -6.01 -16.85
C THR A 174 19.96 -7.02 -16.84
N THR A 175 18.85 -6.74 -16.15
CA THR A 175 17.71 -7.64 -16.08
C THR A 175 16.98 -7.68 -17.41
N SER A 176 16.75 -8.88 -17.95
CA SER A 176 16.09 -9.08 -19.24
C SER A 176 14.57 -9.02 -19.12
N PRO A 177 13.86 -8.35 -20.06
CA PRO A 177 12.41 -8.45 -20.21
C PRO A 177 11.89 -9.89 -20.34
N LYS A 178 12.68 -10.78 -20.94
CA LYS A 178 12.32 -12.21 -21.06
C LYS A 178 12.30 -12.94 -19.72
N ASP A 179 13.06 -12.45 -18.74
CA ASP A 179 13.04 -12.99 -17.40
C ASP A 179 11.91 -12.39 -16.58
N THR A 180 11.77 -11.06 -16.58
CA THR A 180 10.74 -10.38 -15.80
C THR A 180 10.37 -9.03 -16.39
N VAL A 181 9.15 -8.59 -16.16
CA VAL A 181 8.66 -7.25 -16.52
C VAL A 181 7.96 -6.59 -15.32
N ILE A 182 7.94 -5.27 -15.30
CA ILE A 182 7.00 -4.48 -14.52
C ILE A 182 5.88 -4.09 -15.48
N LEU A 183 4.64 -4.34 -15.09
CA LEU A 183 3.49 -3.97 -15.94
C LEU A 183 3.26 -2.46 -15.84
N GLY A 184 3.10 -1.79 -16.98
CA GLY A 184 2.93 -0.34 -17.08
C GLY A 184 1.79 0.16 -16.20
N TYR A 185 0.64 -0.52 -16.25
CA TYR A 185 -0.51 -0.16 -15.40
C TYR A 185 -0.21 -0.20 -13.89
N TYR A 186 0.77 -1.01 -13.45
CA TYR A 186 1.17 -1.04 -12.04
C TYR A 186 2.02 0.18 -11.67
N VAL A 187 2.82 0.67 -12.61
CA VAL A 187 3.54 1.95 -12.47
C VAL A 187 2.52 3.09 -12.42
N ASP A 188 1.52 3.08 -13.31
CA ASP A 188 0.45 4.10 -13.33
C ASP A 188 -0.28 4.17 -11.98
N ILE A 189 -0.64 3.02 -11.38
CA ILE A 189 -1.26 3.00 -10.03
C ILE A 189 -0.37 3.65 -8.97
N ILE A 190 0.95 3.47 -9.05
CA ILE A 190 1.88 4.10 -8.12
C ILE A 190 1.93 5.60 -8.38
N GLU A 191 2.06 6.02 -9.64
CA GLU A 191 2.09 7.44 -10.02
C GLU A 191 0.79 8.16 -9.58
N ASP A 192 -0.38 7.55 -9.80
CA ASP A 192 -1.67 8.05 -9.34
C ASP A 192 -1.71 8.18 -7.80
N ALA A 193 -1.13 7.22 -7.08
CA ALA A 193 -1.03 7.29 -5.62
C ALA A 193 -0.16 8.48 -5.18
N LEU A 194 0.99 8.69 -5.83
CA LEU A 194 1.89 9.80 -5.50
C LEU A 194 1.24 11.15 -5.80
N GLU A 195 0.54 11.28 -6.94
CA GLU A 195 -0.21 12.48 -7.29
C GLU A 195 -1.29 12.78 -6.25
N ALA A 196 -2.06 11.76 -5.83
CA ALA A 196 -3.12 11.91 -4.84
C ALA A 196 -2.62 12.37 -3.45
N GLN A 197 -1.38 12.03 -3.08
CA GLN A 197 -0.79 12.40 -1.78
C GLN A 197 -0.02 13.74 -1.80
N GLY A 198 0.34 14.25 -2.98
CA GLY A 198 0.98 15.54 -3.18
C GLY A 198 2.52 15.49 -3.26
N GLU A 199 3.11 16.64 -3.62
CA GLU A 199 4.52 16.77 -4.02
C GLU A 199 5.52 16.39 -2.91
N GLU A 200 5.22 16.73 -1.65
CA GLU A 200 6.08 16.38 -0.51
C GLU A 200 6.17 14.87 -0.33
N PHE A 201 5.03 14.17 -0.37
CA PHE A 201 4.96 12.72 -0.29
C PHE A 201 5.67 12.06 -1.48
N ALA A 202 5.47 12.57 -2.70
CA ALA A 202 6.16 12.07 -3.89
C ALA A 202 7.69 12.22 -3.78
N THR A 203 8.17 13.35 -3.26
CA THR A 203 9.60 13.60 -3.05
C THR A 203 10.20 12.63 -2.03
N GLU A 204 9.51 12.36 -0.92
CA GLU A 204 9.94 11.37 0.07
C GLU A 204 9.93 9.94 -0.47
N TYR A 205 8.94 9.62 -1.31
CA TYR A 205 8.87 8.35 -2.00
C TYR A 205 10.10 8.14 -2.87
N ASP A 206 10.46 9.12 -3.70
CA ASP A 206 11.62 9.03 -4.59
C ASP A 206 12.94 8.89 -3.81
N ASN A 207 13.09 9.65 -2.71
CA ASN A 207 14.30 9.59 -1.88
C ASN A 207 14.49 8.25 -1.18
N SER A 208 13.41 7.49 -0.96
CA SER A 208 13.41 6.21 -0.25
C SER A 208 13.30 4.99 -1.17
N SER A 209 13.22 5.20 -2.49
CA SER A 209 12.96 4.15 -3.48
C SER A 209 14.10 3.94 -4.44
N GLN A 210 14.34 2.68 -4.81
CA GLN A 210 15.12 2.40 -6.01
C GLN A 210 14.39 2.93 -7.26
N PRO A 211 15.12 3.48 -8.23
CA PRO A 211 14.52 3.96 -9.48
C PRO A 211 13.82 2.81 -10.20
N VAL A 212 12.71 3.13 -10.88
CA VAL A 212 12.00 2.17 -11.72
C VAL A 212 12.94 1.70 -12.84
N PRO A 213 13.20 0.39 -13.00
CA PRO A 213 14.06 -0.14 -14.06
C PRO A 213 13.33 -0.09 -15.41
N LYS A 214 13.39 1.07 -16.06
CA LYS A 214 12.62 1.42 -17.27
C LYS A 214 12.75 0.40 -18.42
N GLN A 215 13.88 -0.29 -18.51
CA GLN A 215 14.13 -1.29 -19.55
C GLN A 215 13.27 -2.56 -19.42
N ILE A 216 12.59 -2.75 -18.28
CA ILE A 216 11.65 -3.86 -18.07
C ILE A 216 10.21 -3.39 -17.84
N VAL A 217 9.87 -2.13 -18.11
CA VAL A 217 8.49 -1.63 -18.00
C VAL A 217 7.78 -1.81 -19.34
N PHE A 218 6.62 -2.48 -19.33
CA PHE A 218 5.82 -2.78 -20.51
C PHE A 218 4.32 -2.64 -20.26
#